data_AF-A0A4U8V3G3-F1
#
_entry.id   AF-A0A4U8V3G3-F1
#
_cell.length_a   1.000
_cell.length_b   1.000
_cell.length_c   1.000
_cell.angle_alpha   90.00
_cell.angle_beta   90.00
_cell.angle_gamma   90.00
#
_symmetry.space_group_name_H-M   'P 1'
#
loop_
_entity.id
_entity.type
_entity.pdbx_description
1 polymer ?
#
loop_
_entity_poly.entity_id
_entity_poly.type
_entity_poly.pdbx_seq_one_letter_code
_entity_poly.pdbx_strand_id
1 'polypeptide(L)'
;MSLRSAGDFFKHLIDAVRSDLHRIANSSNGEISFEELQTETWIAATELSNNQTQTPEPTDEGFRNQILRRLWKKFGRFADRHLKLAYRLDDQHETEDGVMENRIAASLQAPTSLEPEEILMAREALLETNEETRLQGQFAEAVAYVRVADHFRRDWALMALHLAIADCTLQERMRRARRSVEIQPSLFDGIESIPQSFMPPKRLRARPLPPPRAVWRAMMITFVRNQVRLFPGAWIPLRLLR
;
A
#
# COMPACT_ATOMS: atom_id res chain seq x y z
N MET A 1 -62.08 3.19 18.01
CA MET A 1 -62.69 2.01 17.34
C MET A 1 -62.18 0.73 17.99
N SER A 2 -63.00 -0.33 18.09
CA SER A 2 -62.51 -1.66 18.47
C SER A 2 -61.63 -2.23 17.35
N LEU A 3 -60.57 -2.98 17.69
CA LEU A 3 -59.58 -3.52 16.73
C LEU A 3 -60.22 -4.35 15.61
N ARG A 4 -61.31 -5.09 15.91
CA ARG A 4 -62.05 -5.87 14.90
C ARG A 4 -62.78 -4.97 13.89
N SER A 5 -63.42 -3.91 14.38
CA SER A 5 -64.14 -2.93 13.55
C SER A 5 -63.19 -2.11 12.66
N ALA A 6 -61.96 -1.85 13.12
CA ALA A 6 -60.94 -1.17 12.32
C ALA A 6 -60.43 -2.04 11.16
N GLY A 7 -60.27 -3.36 11.39
CA GLY A 7 -59.84 -4.30 10.36
C GLY A 7 -60.88 -4.45 9.23
N ASP A 8 -62.16 -4.53 9.58
CA ASP A 8 -63.24 -4.63 8.60
C ASP A 8 -63.42 -3.33 7.79
N PHE A 9 -63.34 -2.17 8.48
CA PHE A 9 -63.32 -0.85 7.82
C PHE A 9 -62.23 -0.77 6.75
N PHE A 10 -61.02 -1.20 7.08
CA PHE A 10 -59.89 -1.10 6.17
C PHE A 10 -59.96 -2.05 5.00
N LYS A 11 -60.46 -3.29 5.20
CA LYS A 11 -60.69 -4.20 4.07
C LYS A 11 -61.63 -3.58 3.04
N HIS A 12 -62.74 -3.00 3.50
CA HIS A 12 -63.67 -2.29 2.63
C HIS A 12 -63.04 -1.07 1.96
N LEU A 13 -62.21 -0.31 2.67
CA LEU A 13 -61.48 0.82 2.11
C LEU A 13 -60.51 0.36 1.00
N ILE A 14 -59.68 -0.65 1.26
CA ILE A 14 -58.69 -1.17 0.30
C ILE A 14 -59.37 -1.75 -0.92
N ASP A 15 -60.44 -2.53 -0.75
CA ASP A 15 -61.21 -3.05 -1.87
C ASP A 15 -61.80 -1.92 -2.72
N ALA A 16 -62.24 -0.84 -2.08
CA ALA A 16 -62.81 0.32 -2.76
C ALA A 16 -61.79 1.19 -3.51
N VAL A 17 -60.50 1.20 -3.11
CA VAL A 17 -59.44 1.97 -3.80
C VAL A 17 -58.43 1.11 -4.55
N ARG A 18 -58.65 -0.20 -4.64
CA ARG A 18 -57.70 -1.19 -5.17
C ARG A 18 -57.18 -0.85 -6.56
N SER A 19 -58.07 -0.47 -7.47
CA SER A 19 -57.72 -0.09 -8.84
C SER A 19 -56.80 1.13 -8.89
N ASP A 20 -57.01 2.09 -8.01
CA ASP A 20 -56.21 3.31 -7.95
C ASP A 20 -54.84 3.05 -7.33
N LEU A 21 -54.76 2.15 -6.33
CA LEU A 21 -53.48 1.70 -5.78
C LEU A 21 -52.63 0.99 -6.84
N HIS A 22 -53.23 0.10 -7.65
CA HIS A 22 -52.52 -0.50 -8.78
C HIS A 22 -52.06 0.54 -9.80
N ARG A 23 -52.88 1.56 -10.07
CA ARG A 23 -52.49 2.66 -10.96
C ARG A 23 -51.30 3.46 -10.41
N ILE A 24 -51.26 3.69 -9.09
CA ILE A 24 -50.13 4.37 -8.43
C ILE A 24 -48.87 3.50 -8.51
N ALA A 25 -48.96 2.20 -8.17
CA ALA A 25 -47.84 1.25 -8.24
C ALA A 25 -47.28 1.13 -9.67
N ASN A 26 -48.15 1.06 -10.68
CA ASN A 26 -47.71 1.04 -12.07
C ASN A 26 -47.05 2.35 -12.50
N SER A 27 -47.41 3.48 -11.85
CA SER A 27 -46.80 4.78 -12.13
C SER A 27 -45.45 5.00 -11.43
N SER A 28 -45.10 4.17 -10.45
CA SER A 28 -43.82 4.21 -9.74
C SER A 28 -42.74 3.33 -10.36
N ASN A 29 -42.96 2.76 -11.56
CA ASN A 29 -41.98 1.94 -12.28
C ASN A 29 -41.36 0.80 -11.43
N GLY A 30 -42.14 0.20 -10.53
CA GLY A 30 -41.67 -0.92 -9.69
C GLY A 30 -40.91 -0.52 -8.43
N GLU A 31 -40.76 0.78 -8.12
CA GLU A 31 -40.12 1.24 -6.88
C GLU A 31 -40.95 0.93 -5.62
N ILE A 32 -42.27 0.80 -5.78
CA ILE A 32 -43.19 0.64 -4.66
C ILE A 32 -44.13 -0.51 -4.98
N SER A 33 -44.18 -1.46 -4.06
CA SER A 33 -45.06 -2.61 -4.14
C SER A 33 -46.49 -2.26 -3.77
N PHE A 34 -47.43 -3.08 -4.24
CA PHE A 34 -48.84 -2.95 -3.86
C PHE A 34 -49.05 -3.13 -2.35
N GLU A 35 -48.29 -4.02 -1.72
CA GLU A 35 -48.37 -4.27 -0.27
C GLU A 35 -47.92 -3.04 0.54
N GLU A 36 -46.84 -2.39 0.13
CA GLU A 36 -46.40 -1.13 0.75
C GLU A 36 -47.47 -0.04 0.63
N LEU A 37 -48.12 0.09 -0.53
CA LEU A 37 -49.22 1.03 -0.70
C LEU A 37 -50.41 0.72 0.21
N GLN A 38 -50.70 -0.55 0.51
CA GLN A 38 -51.72 -0.90 1.50
C GLN A 38 -51.33 -0.39 2.89
N THR A 39 -50.09 -0.64 3.31
CA THR A 39 -49.62 -0.16 4.63
C THR A 39 -49.66 1.36 4.74
N GLU A 40 -49.26 2.09 3.70
CA GLU A 40 -49.34 3.54 3.66
C GLU A 40 -50.79 4.06 3.61
N THR A 41 -51.68 3.32 2.94
CA THR A 41 -53.11 3.63 2.95
C THR A 41 -53.68 3.51 4.36
N TRP A 42 -53.28 2.50 5.14
CA TRP A 42 -53.68 2.34 6.54
C TRP A 42 -53.19 3.52 7.38
N ILE A 43 -51.92 3.89 7.23
CA ILE A 43 -51.33 5.02 7.96
C ILE A 43 -52.05 6.33 7.60
N ALA A 44 -52.30 6.59 6.32
CA ALA A 44 -53.02 7.77 5.87
C ALA A 44 -54.46 7.82 6.41
N ALA A 45 -55.17 6.68 6.39
CA ALA A 45 -56.54 6.59 6.90
C ALA A 45 -56.61 6.82 8.42
N THR A 46 -55.68 6.24 9.19
CA THR A 46 -55.64 6.43 10.65
C THR A 46 -55.33 7.89 11.00
N GLU A 47 -54.36 8.51 10.34
CA GLU A 47 -54.03 9.92 10.55
C GLU A 47 -55.19 10.87 10.20
N LEU A 48 -55.88 10.64 9.07
CA LEU A 48 -57.04 11.44 8.70
C LEU A 48 -58.21 11.23 9.66
N SER A 49 -58.42 10.02 10.14
CA SER A 49 -59.46 9.71 11.13
C SER A 49 -59.22 10.38 12.48
N ASN A 50 -57.95 10.56 12.89
CA ASN A 50 -57.60 11.25 14.14
C ASN A 50 -57.83 12.76 14.06
N ASN A 51 -57.78 13.34 12.86
CA ASN A 51 -57.95 14.78 12.63
C ASN A 51 -59.42 15.19 12.42
N GLN A 52 -60.33 14.24 12.22
CA GLN A 52 -61.75 14.50 11.99
C GLN A 52 -62.57 14.22 13.26
N THR A 53 -63.56 15.07 13.52
CA THR A 53 -64.45 14.96 14.70
C THR A 53 -65.56 13.92 14.50
N GLN A 54 -65.82 13.50 13.26
CA GLN A 54 -66.78 12.45 12.90
C GLN A 54 -66.03 11.17 12.52
N THR A 55 -66.61 10.01 12.83
CA THR A 55 -66.08 8.72 12.38
C THR A 55 -66.26 8.61 10.86
N PRO A 56 -65.18 8.61 10.07
CA PRO A 56 -65.28 8.55 8.61
C PRO A 56 -65.85 7.20 8.17
N GLU A 57 -66.76 7.22 7.20
CA GLU A 57 -67.23 6.01 6.53
C GLU A 57 -66.28 5.63 5.38
N PRO A 58 -66.01 4.34 5.15
CA PRO A 58 -65.08 3.88 4.12
C PRO A 58 -65.61 4.13 2.70
N THR A 59 -66.94 4.31 2.56
CA THR A 59 -67.63 4.63 1.31
C THR A 59 -67.62 6.13 0.99
N ASP A 60 -67.18 6.98 1.93
CA ASP A 60 -67.14 8.43 1.70
C ASP A 60 -66.11 8.78 0.60
N GLU A 61 -66.62 9.32 -0.49
CA GLU A 61 -65.84 9.77 -1.64
C GLU A 61 -64.86 10.89 -1.25
N GLY A 62 -65.25 11.76 -0.31
CA GLY A 62 -64.39 12.85 0.17
C GLY A 62 -63.16 12.32 0.90
N PHE A 63 -63.37 11.39 1.84
CA PHE A 63 -62.31 10.72 2.59
C PHE A 63 -61.36 9.91 1.68
N ARG A 64 -61.92 9.10 0.76
CA ARG A 64 -61.11 8.31 -0.20
C ARG A 64 -60.24 9.20 -1.08
N ASN A 65 -60.80 10.29 -1.61
CA ASN A 65 -60.05 11.21 -2.46
C ASN A 65 -58.92 11.93 -1.71
N GLN A 66 -59.09 12.23 -0.42
CA GLN A 66 -58.02 12.81 0.40
C GLN A 66 -56.85 11.84 0.58
N ILE A 67 -57.14 10.57 0.85
CA ILE A 67 -56.13 9.50 0.94
C ILE A 67 -55.40 9.35 -0.40
N LEU A 68 -56.15 9.21 -1.50
CA LEU A 68 -55.56 9.04 -2.83
C LEU A 68 -54.70 10.24 -3.25
N ARG A 69 -55.14 11.48 -2.98
CA ARG A 69 -54.32 12.68 -3.26
C ARG A 69 -53.00 12.66 -2.50
N ARG A 70 -53.02 12.21 -1.24
CA ARG A 70 -51.82 12.10 -0.42
C ARG A 70 -50.87 11.04 -0.97
N LEU A 71 -51.39 9.87 -1.33
CA LEU A 71 -50.61 8.80 -1.95
C LEU A 71 -50.03 9.22 -3.30
N TRP A 72 -50.81 9.87 -4.17
CA TRP A 72 -50.33 10.42 -5.43
C TRP A 72 -49.23 11.46 -5.25
N LYS A 73 -49.32 12.31 -4.22
CA LYS A 73 -48.28 13.30 -3.90
C LYS A 73 -46.99 12.65 -3.42
N LYS A 74 -47.09 11.59 -2.61
CA LYS A 74 -45.94 10.85 -2.07
C LYS A 74 -45.29 9.89 -3.08
N PHE A 75 -46.09 9.22 -3.90
CA PHE A 75 -45.66 8.03 -4.66
C PHE A 75 -45.97 8.11 -6.15
N GLY A 76 -46.69 9.14 -6.59
CA GLY A 76 -47.07 9.28 -7.98
C GLY A 76 -45.88 9.48 -8.91
N ARG A 77 -46.19 9.51 -10.21
CA ARG A 77 -45.21 9.67 -11.30
C ARG A 77 -44.21 10.82 -11.12
N PHE A 78 -44.62 11.91 -10.48
CA PHE A 78 -43.79 13.11 -10.26
C PHE A 78 -43.22 13.23 -8.84
N ALA A 79 -43.58 12.31 -7.93
CA ALA A 79 -42.93 12.25 -6.63
C ALA A 79 -41.44 11.96 -6.82
N ASP A 80 -40.61 12.77 -6.17
CA ASP A 80 -39.15 12.71 -6.24
C ASP A 80 -38.57 12.57 -7.64
N ARG A 81 -39.09 13.40 -8.57
CA ARG A 81 -38.63 13.44 -9.97
C ARG A 81 -37.11 13.53 -10.10
N HIS A 82 -36.45 14.23 -9.18
CA HIS A 82 -34.98 14.34 -9.15
C HIS A 82 -34.30 12.99 -8.84
N LEU A 83 -34.85 12.19 -7.93
CA LEU A 83 -34.32 10.87 -7.60
C LEU A 83 -34.68 9.84 -8.69
N LYS A 84 -35.87 9.94 -9.30
CA LYS A 84 -36.30 9.08 -10.42
C LYS A 84 -35.50 9.31 -11.71
N LEU A 85 -35.03 10.54 -11.92
CA LEU A 85 -34.17 10.89 -13.06
C LEU A 85 -32.68 10.79 -12.71
N ALA A 86 -32.33 10.57 -11.44
CA ALA A 86 -30.96 10.33 -11.05
C ALA A 86 -30.48 8.98 -11.59
N TYR A 87 -29.25 8.96 -12.06
CA TYR A 87 -28.64 7.74 -12.55
C TYR A 87 -28.27 6.84 -11.37
N ARG A 88 -28.83 5.63 -11.33
CA ARG A 88 -28.56 4.65 -10.28
C ARG A 88 -27.32 3.85 -10.64
N LEU A 89 -26.22 4.08 -9.93
CA LEU A 89 -24.96 3.37 -10.18
C LEU A 89 -25.03 1.88 -9.78
N ASP A 90 -25.85 1.57 -8.77
CA ASP A 90 -26.02 0.22 -8.23
C ASP A 90 -27.03 -0.63 -9.00
N ASP A 91 -27.68 -0.07 -10.03
CA ASP A 91 -28.74 -0.74 -10.78
C ASP A 91 -28.12 -1.78 -11.73
N GLN A 92 -28.27 -3.05 -11.35
CA GLN A 92 -27.83 -4.20 -12.11
C GLN A 92 -28.96 -4.62 -13.04
N HIS A 93 -28.73 -4.54 -14.36
CA HIS A 93 -29.71 -5.02 -15.34
C HIS A 93 -29.47 -6.51 -15.59
N GLU A 94 -30.45 -7.35 -15.24
CA GLU A 94 -30.47 -8.75 -15.64
C GLU A 94 -30.86 -8.84 -17.12
N THR A 95 -29.97 -9.41 -17.92
CA THR A 95 -30.18 -9.73 -19.34
C THR A 95 -30.20 -11.25 -19.50
N GLU A 96 -30.70 -11.77 -20.63
CA GLU A 96 -30.67 -13.22 -20.92
C GLU A 96 -29.25 -13.83 -20.85
N ASP A 97 -28.21 -13.01 -21.03
CA ASP A 97 -26.80 -13.39 -20.94
C ASP A 97 -26.19 -13.21 -19.53
N GLY A 98 -26.99 -12.80 -18.53
CA GLY A 98 -26.56 -12.56 -17.15
C GLY A 98 -26.67 -11.10 -16.70
N VAL A 99 -26.09 -10.81 -15.53
CA VAL A 99 -26.09 -9.48 -14.92
C VAL A 99 -25.13 -8.56 -15.68
N MET A 100 -25.66 -7.58 -16.41
CA MET A 100 -24.85 -6.57 -17.07
C MET A 100 -24.52 -5.45 -16.08
N GLU A 101 -23.22 -5.27 -15.81
CA GLU A 101 -22.74 -4.19 -14.97
C GLU A 101 -23.01 -2.82 -15.63
N ASN A 102 -23.33 -1.85 -14.78
CA ASN A 102 -23.61 -0.49 -15.20
C ASN A 102 -22.34 0.14 -15.81
N ARG A 103 -22.41 0.57 -17.08
CA ARG A 103 -21.27 1.15 -17.82
C ARG A 103 -20.62 2.34 -17.13
N ILE A 104 -21.39 3.18 -16.46
CA ILE A 104 -20.84 4.33 -15.74
C ILE A 104 -20.13 3.85 -14.49
N ALA A 105 -20.71 2.91 -13.74
CA ALA A 105 -20.06 2.32 -12.57
C ALA A 105 -18.74 1.61 -12.96
N ALA A 106 -18.73 0.87 -14.08
CA ALA A 106 -17.52 0.25 -14.61
C ALA A 106 -16.45 1.29 -14.99
N SER A 107 -16.84 2.45 -15.54
CA SER A 107 -15.91 3.54 -15.86
C SER A 107 -15.33 4.25 -14.63
N LEU A 108 -15.99 4.15 -13.48
CA LEU A 108 -15.54 4.72 -12.21
C LEU A 108 -14.58 3.79 -11.46
N GLN A 109 -14.40 2.55 -11.91
CA GLN A 109 -13.41 1.66 -11.32
C GLN A 109 -12.01 2.23 -11.51
N ALA A 110 -11.26 2.29 -10.42
CA ALA A 110 -9.87 2.74 -10.47
C ALA A 110 -9.05 1.78 -11.35
N PRO A 111 -8.10 2.31 -12.15
CA PRO A 111 -7.12 1.47 -12.83
C PRO A 111 -6.37 0.61 -11.82
N THR A 112 -6.11 -0.65 -12.15
CA THR A 112 -5.39 -1.59 -11.26
C THR A 112 -4.03 -1.06 -10.80
N SER A 113 -3.38 -0.24 -11.64
CA SER A 113 -2.12 0.45 -11.33
C SER A 113 -2.17 1.41 -10.13
N LEU A 114 -3.36 1.79 -9.68
CA LEU A 114 -3.59 2.64 -8.52
C LEU A 114 -3.96 1.84 -7.26
N GLU A 115 -3.98 0.51 -7.35
CA GLU A 115 -4.19 -0.34 -6.20
C GLU A 115 -3.00 -0.21 -5.23
N PRO A 116 -3.26 -0.06 -3.92
CA PRO A 116 -2.21 0.11 -2.92
C PRO A 116 -1.15 -0.99 -2.95
N GLU A 117 -1.55 -2.23 -3.25
CA GLU A 117 -0.66 -3.39 -3.33
C GLU A 117 0.32 -3.26 -4.50
N GLU A 118 -0.15 -2.85 -5.69
CA GLU A 118 0.71 -2.66 -6.86
C GLU A 118 1.71 -1.51 -6.65
N ILE A 119 1.26 -0.42 -6.02
CA ILE A 119 2.12 0.71 -5.68
C ILE A 119 3.23 0.28 -4.70
N LEU A 120 2.90 -0.55 -3.71
CA LEU A 120 3.88 -1.06 -2.75
C LEU A 120 4.89 -2.00 -3.42
N MET A 121 4.42 -2.96 -4.23
CA MET A 121 5.30 -3.86 -4.98
C MET A 121 6.25 -3.12 -5.92
N ALA A 122 5.74 -2.12 -6.66
CA ALA A 122 6.57 -1.31 -7.55
C ALA A 122 7.64 -0.52 -6.79
N ARG A 123 7.29 0.00 -5.60
CA ARG A 123 8.23 0.72 -4.74
C ARG A 123 9.31 -0.21 -4.18
N GLU A 124 8.95 -1.41 -3.76
CA GLU A 124 9.89 -2.41 -3.24
C GLU A 124 10.89 -2.84 -4.31
N ALA A 125 10.43 -3.15 -5.52
CA ALA A 125 11.32 -3.49 -6.65
C ALA A 125 12.32 -2.38 -6.99
N LEU A 126 11.90 -1.11 -6.89
CA LEU A 126 12.79 0.04 -7.06
C LEU A 126 13.83 0.15 -5.93
N LEU A 127 13.49 -0.22 -4.70
CA LEU A 127 14.43 -0.21 -3.59
C LEU A 127 15.46 -1.35 -3.73
N GLU A 128 15.03 -2.56 -4.08
CA GLU A 128 15.92 -3.70 -4.29
C GLU A 128 16.96 -3.43 -5.38
N THR A 129 16.53 -2.93 -6.54
CA THR A 129 17.46 -2.57 -7.63
C THR A 129 18.44 -1.47 -7.23
N ASN A 130 18.00 -0.48 -6.44
CA ASN A 130 18.87 0.56 -5.91
C ASN A 130 19.86 0.01 -4.87
N GLU A 131 19.47 -0.95 -4.05
CA GLU A 131 20.37 -1.60 -3.10
C GLU A 131 21.39 -2.48 -3.80
N GLU A 132 20.97 -3.30 -4.77
CA GLU A 132 21.87 -4.13 -5.59
C GLU A 132 22.91 -3.27 -6.32
N THR A 133 22.49 -2.18 -6.96
CA THR A 133 23.41 -1.26 -7.65
C THR A 133 24.35 -0.54 -6.68
N ARG A 134 23.87 -0.14 -5.49
CA ARG A 134 24.71 0.44 -4.44
C ARG A 134 25.73 -0.56 -3.91
N LEU A 135 25.33 -1.81 -3.69
CA LEU A 135 26.23 -2.88 -3.27
C LEU A 135 27.27 -3.17 -4.36
N GLN A 136 26.86 -3.29 -5.64
CA GLN A 136 27.79 -3.45 -6.76
C GLN A 136 28.82 -2.30 -6.88
N GLY A 137 28.43 -1.07 -6.51
CA GLY A 137 29.34 0.09 -6.47
C GLY A 137 30.32 0.09 -5.29
N GLN A 138 30.01 -0.62 -4.20
CA GLN A 138 30.77 -0.59 -2.95
C GLN A 138 31.88 -1.65 -2.86
N PHE A 139 31.91 -2.67 -3.72
CA PHE A 139 32.65 -3.90 -3.40
C PHE A 139 34.07 -4.10 -3.93
N ALA A 140 34.67 -3.24 -4.76
CA ALA A 140 36.11 -3.39 -4.98
C ALA A 140 36.80 -2.15 -5.53
N GLU A 141 37.83 -1.70 -4.82
CA GLU A 141 38.88 -0.81 -5.34
C GLU A 141 39.40 -1.32 -6.71
N ALA A 142 39.46 -2.64 -6.90
CA ALA A 142 39.83 -3.27 -8.16
C ALA A 142 38.84 -3.01 -9.30
N VAL A 143 37.52 -3.07 -9.04
CA VAL A 143 36.48 -2.77 -10.05
C VAL A 143 36.52 -1.29 -10.42
N ALA A 144 36.79 -0.41 -9.46
CA ALA A 144 36.99 1.01 -9.73
C ALA A 144 38.18 1.23 -10.68
N TYR A 145 39.35 0.63 -10.41
CA TYR A 145 40.50 0.74 -11.33
C TYR A 145 40.20 0.19 -12.73
N VAL A 146 39.45 -0.91 -12.85
CA VAL A 146 39.06 -1.46 -14.16
C VAL A 146 38.15 -0.50 -14.93
N ARG A 147 37.11 0.05 -14.27
CA ARG A 147 36.19 1.02 -14.91
C ARG A 147 36.92 2.30 -15.33
N VAL A 148 37.79 2.83 -14.47
CA VAL A 148 38.61 4.00 -14.82
C VAL A 148 39.56 3.66 -15.98
N ALA A 149 40.18 2.49 -15.98
CA ALA A 149 41.03 2.06 -17.09
C ALA A 149 40.26 1.99 -18.42
N ASP A 150 39.02 1.47 -18.42
CA ASP A 150 38.19 1.44 -19.63
C ASP A 150 37.85 2.86 -20.13
N HIS A 151 37.62 3.82 -19.24
CA HIS A 151 37.45 5.24 -19.63
C HIS A 151 38.71 5.86 -20.27
N PHE A 152 39.91 5.46 -19.84
CA PHE A 152 41.18 5.90 -20.44
C PHE A 152 41.67 4.98 -21.57
N ARG A 153 40.80 4.11 -22.11
CA ARG A 153 41.17 3.12 -23.17
C ARG A 153 42.38 2.26 -22.79
N ARG A 154 42.56 2.01 -21.49
CA ARG A 154 43.68 1.26 -20.88
C ARG A 154 45.05 1.93 -21.07
N ASP A 155 45.07 3.25 -21.28
CA ASP A 155 46.30 4.04 -21.22
C ASP A 155 46.64 4.37 -19.75
N TRP A 156 47.54 3.57 -19.18
CA TRP A 156 47.94 3.66 -17.79
C TRP A 156 48.72 4.94 -17.46
N ALA A 157 49.46 5.50 -18.43
CA ALA A 157 50.25 6.71 -18.22
C ALA A 157 49.34 7.94 -18.13
N LEU A 158 48.32 8.01 -19.01
CA LEU A 158 47.29 9.05 -18.94
C LEU A 158 46.45 8.94 -17.67
N MET A 159 46.14 7.72 -17.24
CA MET A 159 45.42 7.48 -15.98
C MET A 159 46.25 7.91 -14.76
N ALA A 160 47.56 7.59 -14.72
CA ALA A 160 48.45 8.00 -13.64
C ALA A 160 48.61 9.53 -13.58
N LEU A 161 48.76 10.17 -14.75
CA LEU A 161 48.78 11.63 -14.89
C LEU A 161 47.48 12.26 -14.39
N HIS A 162 46.33 11.71 -14.79
CA HIS A 162 45.01 12.19 -14.36
C HIS A 162 44.80 12.06 -12.85
N LEU A 163 45.31 10.97 -12.25
CA LEU A 163 45.28 10.74 -10.81
C LEU A 163 46.39 11.48 -10.03
N ALA A 164 47.26 12.23 -10.73
CA ALA A 164 48.40 12.94 -10.17
C ALA A 164 49.34 12.03 -9.33
N ILE A 165 49.58 10.81 -9.80
CA ILE A 165 50.47 9.83 -9.17
C ILE A 165 51.51 9.33 -10.17
N ALA A 166 52.65 8.86 -9.66
CA ALA A 166 53.64 8.19 -10.49
C ALA A 166 53.14 6.82 -10.99
N ASP A 167 53.53 6.42 -12.20
CA ASP A 167 53.15 5.14 -12.81
C ASP A 167 53.44 3.92 -11.90
N CYS A 168 54.59 3.93 -11.24
CA CYS A 168 54.98 2.89 -10.29
C CYS A 168 54.02 2.81 -9.08
N THR A 169 53.44 3.93 -8.66
CA THR A 169 52.47 4.00 -7.58
C THR A 169 51.12 3.47 -8.03
N LEU A 170 50.69 3.79 -9.25
CA LEU A 170 49.47 3.24 -9.84
C LEU A 170 49.54 1.71 -9.94
N GLN A 171 50.66 1.18 -10.47
CA GLN A 171 50.87 -0.26 -10.59
C GLN A 171 50.87 -0.97 -9.23
N GLU A 172 51.52 -0.40 -8.21
CA GLU A 172 51.54 -1.01 -6.88
C GLU A 172 50.15 -0.99 -6.22
N ARG A 173 49.37 0.08 -6.42
CA ARG A 173 47.98 0.16 -5.95
C ARG A 173 47.08 -0.86 -6.66
N MET A 174 47.18 -0.99 -7.98
CA MET A 174 46.45 -2.01 -8.73
C MET A 174 46.84 -3.43 -8.30
N ARG A 175 48.13 -3.69 -8.09
CA ARG A 175 48.62 -4.99 -7.59
C ARG A 175 48.07 -5.28 -6.20
N ARG A 176 48.00 -4.27 -5.33
CA ARG A 176 47.40 -4.40 -4.00
C ARG A 176 45.90 -4.64 -4.09
N ALA A 177 45.17 -3.89 -4.91
CA ALA A 177 43.74 -4.07 -5.10
C ALA A 177 43.40 -5.45 -5.67
N ARG A 178 44.19 -5.93 -6.65
CA ARG A 178 44.09 -7.29 -7.19
C ARG A 178 44.35 -8.35 -6.12
N ARG A 179 45.42 -8.19 -5.33
CA ARG A 179 45.68 -9.08 -4.19
C ARG A 179 44.57 -9.02 -3.15
N SER A 180 43.97 -7.87 -2.90
CA SER A 180 42.85 -7.75 -1.96
C SER A 180 41.62 -8.51 -2.45
N VAL A 181 41.41 -8.63 -3.77
CA VAL A 181 40.37 -9.49 -4.36
C VAL A 181 40.77 -10.97 -4.33
N GLU A 182 42.02 -11.30 -4.70
CA GLU A 182 42.54 -12.69 -4.70
C GLU A 182 42.64 -13.28 -3.28
N ILE A 183 43.01 -12.45 -2.30
CA ILE A 183 43.20 -12.80 -0.90
C ILE A 183 41.96 -12.48 -0.09
N GLN A 184 40.95 -11.78 -0.64
CA GLN A 184 39.71 -11.51 0.09
C GLN A 184 39.25 -12.86 0.62
N PRO A 185 39.38 -13.12 1.93
CA PRO A 185 38.96 -14.39 2.45
C PRO A 185 37.47 -14.30 2.27
N SER A 186 36.96 -15.09 1.33
CA SER A 186 35.53 -15.23 1.24
C SER A 186 35.07 -15.50 2.67
N LEU A 187 34.07 -14.76 3.13
CA LEU A 187 33.49 -15.03 4.45
C LEU A 187 32.93 -16.47 4.51
N PHE A 188 32.87 -17.14 3.34
CA PHE A 188 32.40 -18.48 3.08
C PHE A 188 33.48 -19.25 2.31
N ASP A 189 34.07 -20.27 2.89
CA ASP A 189 35.07 -21.14 2.26
C ASP A 189 34.65 -21.66 0.85
N GLY A 190 34.82 -20.86 -0.21
CA GLY A 190 34.44 -21.20 -1.58
C GLY A 190 32.94 -21.30 -1.89
N ILE A 191 32.05 -20.66 -1.11
CA ILE A 191 30.59 -20.73 -1.36
C ILE A 191 30.13 -19.46 -2.11
N GLU A 192 29.59 -19.64 -3.31
CA GLU A 192 29.14 -18.55 -4.21
C GLU A 192 27.83 -17.87 -3.77
N SER A 193 27.11 -18.43 -2.79
CA SER A 193 25.82 -17.92 -2.31
C SER A 193 25.65 -18.17 -0.80
N ILE A 194 25.17 -17.14 -0.09
CA ILE A 194 24.94 -17.17 1.36
C ILE A 194 23.52 -17.68 1.61
N PRO A 195 23.34 -18.84 2.26
CA PRO A 195 21.99 -19.26 2.65
C PRO A 195 21.41 -18.24 3.65
N GLN A 196 20.11 -17.94 3.55
CA GLN A 196 19.42 -16.98 4.42
C GLN A 196 19.58 -17.28 5.92
N SER A 197 19.95 -18.51 6.29
CA SER A 197 20.20 -18.95 7.66
C SER A 197 21.66 -18.82 8.12
N PHE A 198 22.53 -18.13 7.38
CA PHE A 198 23.95 -18.07 7.74
C PHE A 198 24.19 -17.31 9.05
N MET A 199 24.79 -17.98 10.03
CA MET A 199 25.43 -17.35 11.18
C MET A 199 26.95 -17.47 11.05
N PRO A 200 27.71 -16.37 11.19
CA PRO A 200 29.16 -16.45 11.21
C PRO A 200 29.62 -17.29 12.41
N PRO A 201 30.68 -18.11 12.27
CA PRO A 201 31.19 -18.92 13.37
C PRO A 201 31.60 -18.03 14.55
N LYS A 202 31.21 -18.43 15.77
CA LYS A 202 31.68 -17.79 17.00
C LYS A 202 33.21 -17.88 17.01
N ARG A 203 33.90 -16.74 16.95
CA ARG A 203 35.36 -16.58 16.82
C ARG A 203 36.14 -17.68 17.56
N LEU A 204 36.75 -18.62 16.84
CA LEU A 204 37.53 -19.70 17.46
C LEU A 204 38.96 -19.32 17.84
N ARG A 205 39.47 -18.14 17.46
CA ARG A 205 40.76 -17.64 17.96
C ARG A 205 40.73 -16.12 18.08
N ALA A 206 40.47 -15.63 19.29
CA ALA A 206 40.81 -14.27 19.63
C ALA A 206 42.31 -14.09 19.41
N ARG A 207 42.72 -13.22 18.47
CA ARG A 207 44.07 -12.67 18.55
C ARG A 207 44.21 -12.11 19.98
N PRO A 208 45.30 -12.41 20.70
CA PRO A 208 45.48 -11.83 22.03
C PRO A 208 45.33 -10.32 21.90
N LEU A 209 44.47 -9.75 22.73
CA LEU A 209 44.29 -8.30 22.79
C LEU A 209 45.68 -7.66 22.93
N PRO A 210 45.93 -6.52 22.27
CA PRO A 210 47.20 -5.83 22.44
C PRO A 210 47.42 -5.62 23.95
N PRO A 211 48.67 -5.79 24.43
CA PRO A 211 48.93 -5.70 25.86
C PRO A 211 48.51 -4.30 26.36
N PRO A 212 48.01 -4.19 27.61
CA PRO A 212 47.60 -2.92 28.19
C PRO A 212 48.70 -1.86 28.02
N ARG A 213 48.32 -0.59 27.81
CA ARG A 213 49.28 0.51 27.56
C ARG A 213 50.41 0.58 28.61
N ALA A 214 50.12 0.19 29.85
CA ALA A 214 51.10 0.10 30.93
C ALA A 214 52.20 -0.94 30.65
N VAL A 215 51.81 -2.14 30.20
CA VAL A 215 52.72 -3.23 29.84
C VAL A 215 53.54 -2.84 28.61
N TRP A 216 52.91 -2.21 27.62
CA TRP A 216 53.60 -1.75 26.41
C TRP A 216 54.64 -0.66 26.71
N ARG A 217 54.31 0.30 27.58
CA ARG A 217 55.27 1.32 28.06
C ARG A 217 56.43 0.68 28.82
N ALA A 218 56.16 -0.27 29.70
CA ALA A 218 57.22 -0.98 30.42
C ALA A 218 58.16 -1.73 29.45
N MET A 219 57.59 -2.40 28.45
CA MET A 219 58.34 -3.07 27.37
C MET A 219 59.19 -2.09 26.56
N MET A 220 58.66 -0.91 26.22
CA MET A 220 59.42 0.11 25.49
C MET A 220 60.55 0.69 26.33
N ILE A 221 60.33 0.91 27.64
CA ILE A 221 61.36 1.41 28.54
C ILE A 221 62.49 0.39 28.68
N THR A 222 62.17 -0.89 28.87
CA THR A 222 63.19 -1.95 28.94
C THR A 222 63.93 -2.10 27.62
N PHE A 223 63.22 -2.00 26.49
CA PHE A 223 63.82 -2.06 25.17
C PHE A 223 64.77 -0.88 24.90
N VAL A 224 64.34 0.36 25.17
CA VAL A 224 65.18 1.56 25.03
C VAL A 224 66.41 1.46 25.92
N ARG A 225 66.26 1.00 27.17
CA ARG A 225 67.39 0.78 28.08
C ARG A 225 68.36 -0.26 27.53
N ASN A 226 67.86 -1.36 26.97
CA ASN A 226 68.68 -2.38 26.34
C ASN A 226 69.34 -1.88 25.05
N GLN A 227 68.66 -1.04 24.27
CA GLN A 227 69.19 -0.45 23.05
C GLN A 227 70.35 0.51 23.35
N VAL A 228 70.22 1.36 24.39
CA VAL A 228 71.32 2.23 24.86
C VAL A 228 72.51 1.42 25.37
N ARG A 229 72.24 0.28 26.02
CA ARG A 229 73.29 -0.62 26.53
C ARG A 229 74.03 -1.37 25.42
N LEU A 230 73.32 -1.81 24.39
CA LEU A 230 73.87 -2.60 23.29
C LEU A 230 74.48 -1.73 22.18
N PHE A 231 74.00 -0.50 22.01
CA PHE A 231 74.45 0.42 20.96
C PHE A 231 74.77 1.81 21.53
N PRO A 232 75.90 1.97 22.25
CA PRO A 232 76.31 3.26 22.77
C PRO A 232 76.73 4.18 21.62
N GLY A 233 75.80 4.97 21.09
CA GLY A 233 76.06 6.00 20.07
C GLY A 233 75.28 5.87 18.76
N ALA A 234 74.48 4.81 18.55
CA ALA A 234 73.64 4.67 17.36
C ALA A 234 72.15 4.73 17.75
N TRP A 235 71.52 5.88 17.48
CA TRP A 235 70.07 6.03 17.65
C TRP A 235 69.35 5.51 16.40
N ILE A 236 68.58 4.42 16.55
CA ILE A 236 67.75 3.88 15.46
C ILE A 236 66.31 4.36 15.71
N PRO A 237 65.75 5.23 14.83
CA PRO A 237 64.37 5.69 14.97
C PRO A 237 63.39 4.54 14.79
N LEU A 238 62.58 4.26 15.81
CA LEU A 238 61.42 3.38 15.68
C LEU A 238 60.28 4.16 15.02
N ARG A 239 59.87 3.74 13.81
CA ARG A 239 58.62 4.24 13.20
C ARG A 239 57.46 3.74 14.05
N LEU A 240 56.85 4.66 14.81
CA LEU A 240 55.55 4.47 15.43
C LEU A 240 54.51 4.28 14.32
N LEU A 241 54.12 3.04 14.07
CA LEU A 241 52.93 2.73 13.26
C LEU A 241 51.71 3.26 14.04
N ARG A 242 51.08 4.30 13.46
CA ARG A 242 49.79 4.83 13.89
C ARG A 242 48.66 3.88 13.49
#